data_AF-A0ALP4-F1
#
_entry.id   AF-A0ALP4-F1
#
_cell.length_a   1.000
_cell.length_b   1.000
_cell.length_c   1.000
_cell.angle_alpha   90.00
_cell.angle_beta   90.00
_cell.angle_gamma   90.00
#
_symmetry.space_group_name_H-M   'P 1'
#
loop_
_entity.id
_entity.type
_entity.pdbx_description
1 polymer ?
#
loop_
_entity_poly.entity_id
_entity_poly.type
_entity_poly.pdbx_seq_one_letter_code
_entity_poly.pdbx_strand_id
1 'polypeptide(L)'
;MKKLVKSAVVFASLAFIGASATMITENASAASIDTVQKVDDQSIYIPKGIRDGTATEEHDGFEDETNSVLKEVPLLRAAGYPDVNSYIKTNKFSTASIEKQLKSQFPKFNYRNGYGKPEGIVIHETANNSSTITGEINYMSTNYNNAFVHAFVDKSRIIQIHPTENGVWGAGQYANARFIQVELVRSKTFDEFSRSINNYAYYTAYLLDQYKLPVDSAHSDGKGTVWSHDAVTRYLGGTTHTDPVGYFNQWGYNFNSFVTLVNEKYKAIQSSKVTYDKIEYDKGVTAYARVKTAPGNAVWTKPYKTEGAKGINPLSVYVGKNMRILREAKTPITTWYQFSIDGKTIGWVDTRALDTFYKQSMEKPANLTRYVLANKANEAYYKVPVADSAVKWGTLSTYKNQKLTVDRQATIEGQLWYRIKTSSTFIGWTKAANLTTVSPVDKIEYDKGVTAYARVKTAPGNAVWTKPYKTEGAKGVNPLSVYVGKNMRILREAKTPITTWYQFSIDGKTIGWVDTRALNTFYKQSMEKPANLTRYVLANKANEAYYKVPVADSAVKWGTLSTYKNQKLTVDRQATIEGQLWYRIKTSSTFIGWTKAANLSTSK
;
A
#
# COMPACT_ATOMS: atom_id res chain seq x y z
N MET A 1 -21.21 -11.93 33.83
CA MET A 1 -20.68 -10.57 34.08
C MET A 1 -20.16 -9.97 32.79
N LYS A 2 -20.97 -9.15 32.11
CA LYS A 2 -20.59 -8.35 30.93
C LYS A 2 -20.66 -6.89 31.36
N LYS A 3 -19.53 -6.17 31.37
CA LYS A 3 -19.51 -4.71 31.59
C LYS A 3 -19.24 -4.02 30.26
N LEU A 4 -20.24 -3.24 29.84
CA LEU A 4 -20.16 -2.26 28.77
C LEU A 4 -19.23 -1.11 29.18
N VAL A 5 -18.36 -0.69 28.28
CA VAL A 5 -17.62 0.57 28.37
C VAL A 5 -18.33 1.58 27.48
N LYS A 6 -18.92 2.61 28.08
CA LYS A 6 -19.43 3.81 27.38
C LYS A 6 -18.35 4.88 27.43
N SER A 7 -17.95 5.36 26.25
CA SER A 7 -17.05 6.50 26.07
C SER A 7 -17.75 7.80 26.49
N ALA A 8 -17.07 8.59 27.32
CA ALA A 8 -17.44 9.96 27.65
C ALA A 8 -16.77 10.92 26.65
N VAL A 9 -17.57 11.78 26.03
CA VAL A 9 -17.13 12.90 25.19
C VAL A 9 -16.90 14.10 26.12
N VAL A 10 -15.67 14.60 26.14
CA VAL A 10 -15.30 15.82 26.87
C VAL A 10 -15.56 17.02 25.97
N PHE A 11 -16.46 17.91 26.40
CA PHE A 11 -16.60 19.26 25.87
C PHE A 11 -15.49 20.14 26.48
N ALA A 12 -14.65 20.72 25.64
CA ALA A 12 -13.72 21.77 26.04
C ALA A 12 -14.34 23.14 25.69
N SER A 13 -14.76 23.85 26.73
CA SER A 13 -15.06 25.27 26.72
C SER A 13 -13.76 26.09 26.72
N LEU A 14 -13.61 27.01 25.77
CA LEU A 14 -12.52 27.99 25.77
C LEU A 14 -13.02 29.29 26.40
N ALA A 15 -12.42 29.68 27.51
CA ALA A 15 -12.71 30.90 28.24
C ALA A 15 -11.95 32.10 27.66
N PHE A 16 -12.66 33.22 27.56
CA PHE A 16 -12.14 34.57 27.38
C PHE A 16 -11.34 34.99 28.61
N ILE A 17 -10.13 35.53 28.41
CA ILE A 17 -9.50 36.47 29.35
C ILE A 17 -8.85 37.56 28.50
N GLY A 18 -9.33 38.79 28.68
CA GLY A 18 -8.68 40.01 28.23
C GLY A 18 -7.92 40.69 29.35
N ALA A 19 -6.90 41.46 28.95
CA ALA A 19 -6.31 42.65 29.59
C ALA A 19 -5.02 42.95 28.82
N SER A 20 -4.50 44.16 28.64
CA SER A 20 -5.01 45.54 28.67
C SER A 20 -3.90 46.39 28.02
N ALA A 21 -4.29 47.58 27.59
CA ALA A 21 -3.53 48.56 26.83
C ALA A 21 -2.21 49.05 27.45
N THR A 22 -1.34 49.60 26.61
CA THR A 22 -0.57 50.79 26.96
C THR A 22 -0.59 51.75 25.77
N MET A 23 -1.29 52.87 25.97
CA MET A 23 -1.30 54.03 25.09
C MET A 23 -0.05 54.88 25.34
N ILE A 24 0.50 55.47 24.28
CA ILE A 24 1.15 56.78 24.35
C ILE A 24 0.49 57.69 23.31
N THR A 25 -0.06 58.78 23.85
CA THR A 25 -0.63 60.01 23.30
C THR A 25 0.43 60.79 22.49
N GLU A 26 0.21 61.85 21.71
CA GLU A 26 -0.89 62.77 21.41
C GLU A 26 -0.39 63.66 20.26
N ASN A 27 -1.27 64.12 19.38
CA ASN A 27 -1.57 65.54 19.16
C ASN A 27 -2.13 65.79 17.76
N ALA A 28 -3.43 66.06 17.75
CA ALA A 28 -4.09 66.79 16.70
C ALA A 28 -3.86 68.30 16.94
N SER A 29 -3.44 69.03 15.90
CA SER A 29 -3.67 70.46 15.80
C SER A 29 -4.47 70.73 14.53
N ALA A 30 -5.69 71.23 14.69
CA ALA A 30 -6.48 71.78 13.62
C ALA A 30 -6.09 73.25 13.39
N ALA A 31 -5.88 73.65 12.12
CA ALA A 31 -5.97 75.05 11.69
C ALA A 31 -6.27 75.14 10.17
N SER A 32 -7.45 75.71 9.87
CA SER A 32 -7.79 76.66 8.79
C SER A 32 -7.42 76.40 7.31
N ILE A 33 -8.48 76.08 6.55
CA ILE A 33 -9.05 76.74 5.35
C ILE A 33 -8.13 77.59 4.43
N ASP A 34 -8.33 77.30 3.13
CA ASP A 34 -8.06 78.06 1.90
C ASP A 34 -6.62 78.33 1.47
N THR A 35 -6.20 77.60 0.43
CA THR A 35 -5.93 78.25 -0.86
C THR A 35 -6.00 77.23 -2.00
N VAL A 36 -6.86 77.55 -2.96
CA VAL A 36 -6.93 76.93 -4.29
C VAL A 36 -5.54 76.92 -4.90
N GLN A 37 -4.96 75.74 -5.10
CA GLN A 37 -3.79 75.57 -5.96
C GLN A 37 -4.17 74.63 -7.10
N LYS A 38 -4.14 75.22 -8.30
CA LYS A 38 -4.38 74.57 -9.60
C LYS A 38 -3.68 73.22 -9.67
N VAL A 39 -4.48 72.18 -9.83
CA VAL A 39 -4.05 70.86 -10.24
C VAL A 39 -3.84 70.91 -11.76
N ASP A 40 -2.61 71.17 -12.19
CA ASP A 40 -2.19 70.83 -13.55
C ASP A 40 -1.80 69.34 -13.55
N ASP A 41 -2.81 68.48 -13.62
CA ASP A 41 -2.66 67.02 -13.65
C ASP A 41 -2.84 66.54 -15.09
N GLN A 42 -1.72 66.46 -15.81
CA GLN A 42 -1.66 65.89 -17.16
C GLN A 42 -1.59 64.36 -17.16
N SER A 43 -1.74 63.68 -16.01
CA SER A 43 -1.47 62.23 -15.90
C SER A 43 -2.51 61.30 -16.55
N ILE A 44 -3.61 61.82 -17.10
CA ILE A 44 -4.67 61.03 -17.77
C ILE A 44 -5.09 61.66 -19.13
N TYR A 45 -4.43 62.74 -19.57
CA TYR A 45 -4.86 63.47 -20.76
C TYR A 45 -4.20 62.96 -22.04
N ILE A 46 -4.98 62.34 -22.93
CA ILE A 46 -4.59 62.07 -24.32
C ILE A 46 -5.28 63.09 -25.26
N PRO A 47 -4.54 63.92 -26.00
CA PRO A 47 -5.13 64.87 -26.94
C PRO A 47 -6.01 64.18 -27.99
N LYS A 48 -7.17 64.78 -28.35
CA LYS A 48 -8.14 64.21 -29.31
C LYS A 48 -7.52 63.73 -30.63
N GLY A 49 -6.53 64.44 -31.17
CA GLY A 49 -5.82 64.06 -32.41
C GLY A 49 -4.94 62.80 -32.28
N ILE A 50 -4.48 62.45 -31.07
CA ILE A 50 -3.68 61.26 -30.76
C ILE A 50 -4.56 60.06 -30.35
N ARG A 51 -5.84 60.33 -30.04
CA ARG A 51 -6.81 59.33 -29.55
C ARG A 51 -7.61 58.68 -30.69
N ASP A 52 -7.99 59.46 -31.69
CA ASP A 52 -8.95 59.08 -32.76
C ASP A 52 -8.28 58.73 -34.10
N GLY A 53 -6.94 58.71 -34.18
CA GLY A 53 -6.25 58.38 -35.43
C GLY A 53 -6.52 56.94 -35.87
N THR A 54 -6.91 56.77 -37.14
CA THR A 54 -6.96 55.48 -37.81
C THR A 54 -5.53 54.98 -38.01
N ALA A 55 -5.09 54.02 -37.20
CA ALA A 55 -3.90 53.23 -37.52
C ALA A 55 -4.23 52.38 -38.76
N THR A 56 -3.97 52.90 -39.95
CA THR A 56 -3.87 52.11 -41.19
C THR A 56 -2.65 51.21 -41.10
N GLU A 57 -2.63 50.14 -41.90
CA GLU A 57 -1.67 49.02 -41.82
C GLU A 57 -0.17 49.39 -41.92
N GLU A 58 0.17 50.67 -42.13
CA GLU A 58 1.52 51.16 -42.44
C GLU A 58 2.29 51.81 -41.27
N HIS A 59 1.79 51.75 -40.02
CA HIS A 59 2.57 52.18 -38.85
C HIS A 59 2.73 51.03 -37.85
N ASP A 60 3.48 50.02 -38.26
CA ASP A 60 4.04 48.94 -37.46
C ASP A 60 5.22 49.36 -36.57
N GLY A 61 5.58 50.66 -36.57
CA GLY A 61 6.49 51.26 -35.59
C GLY A 61 7.97 51.00 -35.88
N PHE A 62 8.32 50.62 -37.09
CA PHE A 62 9.71 50.53 -37.55
C PHE A 62 10.08 51.78 -38.35
N GLU A 63 10.51 52.84 -37.66
CA GLU A 63 11.40 53.81 -38.28
C GLU A 63 12.84 53.31 -38.05
N ASP A 64 13.43 52.77 -39.11
CA ASP A 64 14.89 52.69 -39.25
C ASP A 64 15.41 54.13 -39.30
N GLU A 65 16.01 54.62 -38.20
CA GLU A 65 17.28 55.36 -38.23
C GLU A 65 17.70 55.88 -36.83
N THR A 66 18.79 55.27 -36.33
CA THR A 66 19.85 55.87 -35.50
C THR A 66 19.59 56.32 -34.05
N ASN A 67 20.27 55.61 -33.14
CA ASN A 67 20.76 56.02 -31.82
C ASN A 67 19.74 56.60 -30.82
N SER A 68 19.08 55.71 -30.07
CA SER A 68 18.93 55.94 -28.63
C SER A 68 19.61 54.82 -27.85
N VAL A 69 20.52 55.25 -27.00
CA VAL A 69 21.40 54.44 -26.16
C VAL A 69 20.56 53.44 -25.36
N LEU A 70 20.81 52.15 -25.56
CA LEU A 70 20.44 51.08 -24.62
C LEU A 70 21.14 51.37 -23.28
N LYS A 71 20.55 52.23 -22.46
CA LYS A 71 20.88 52.30 -21.03
C LYS A 71 20.06 51.21 -20.37
N GLU A 72 20.73 50.10 -20.05
CA GLU A 72 20.33 49.28 -18.91
C GLU A 72 20.05 50.23 -17.75
N VAL A 73 18.78 50.34 -17.35
CA VAL A 73 18.43 51.05 -16.12
C VAL A 73 18.98 50.19 -14.99
N PRO A 74 19.95 50.67 -14.19
CA PRO A 74 20.54 49.88 -13.14
C PRO A 74 19.47 49.42 -12.15
N LEU A 75 19.52 48.14 -11.78
CA LEU A 75 18.76 47.53 -10.69
C LEU A 75 19.12 48.20 -9.35
N LEU A 76 18.53 49.35 -9.05
CA LEU A 76 18.42 49.85 -7.69
C LEU A 76 17.26 49.11 -7.02
N ARG A 77 17.53 47.88 -6.55
CA ARG A 77 16.67 47.27 -5.54
C ARG A 77 16.66 48.23 -4.34
N ALA A 78 15.53 48.86 -4.07
CA ALA A 78 15.31 49.47 -2.76
C ALA A 78 15.38 48.32 -1.73
N ALA A 79 16.48 48.28 -0.97
CA ALA A 79 16.70 47.29 0.07
C ALA A 79 15.64 47.50 1.17
N GLY A 80 14.79 46.49 1.43
CA GLY A 80 13.88 46.53 2.58
C GLY A 80 12.67 45.59 2.54
N TYR A 81 12.16 45.21 1.36
CA TYR A 81 10.94 44.40 1.25
C TYR A 81 11.19 42.92 0.89
N PRO A 82 10.35 41.98 1.35
CA PRO A 82 10.38 40.58 0.89
C PRO A 82 10.13 40.45 -0.63
N ASP A 83 10.50 39.29 -1.20
CA ASP A 83 10.07 38.97 -2.56
C ASP A 83 8.54 38.84 -2.61
N VAL A 84 7.90 39.68 -3.44
CA VAL A 84 6.44 39.81 -3.51
C VAL A 84 5.78 38.50 -3.93
N ASN A 85 6.32 37.80 -4.93
CA ASN A 85 5.73 36.55 -5.42
C ASN A 85 5.81 35.45 -4.35
N SER A 86 6.95 35.31 -3.68
CA SER A 86 7.11 34.40 -2.55
C SER A 86 6.21 34.78 -1.37
N TYR A 87 6.05 36.08 -1.09
CA TYR A 87 5.17 36.57 -0.02
C TYR A 87 3.69 36.24 -0.31
N ILE A 88 3.22 36.47 -1.54
CA ILE A 88 1.87 36.10 -1.98
C ILE A 88 1.62 34.59 -1.80
N LYS A 89 2.58 33.75 -2.23
CA LYS A 89 2.47 32.29 -2.12
C LYS A 89 2.46 31.82 -0.67
N THR A 90 3.36 32.37 0.15
CA THR A 90 3.51 32.00 1.57
C THR A 90 2.25 32.33 2.35
N ASN A 91 1.66 33.49 2.10
CA ASN A 91 0.44 33.94 2.77
C ASN A 91 -0.86 33.39 2.14
N LYS A 92 -0.77 32.64 1.03
CA LYS A 92 -1.90 31.97 0.37
C LYS A 92 -3.08 32.92 0.08
N PHE A 93 -2.79 34.10 -0.48
CA PHE A 93 -3.84 35.08 -0.78
C PHE A 93 -4.88 34.53 -1.76
N SER A 94 -6.15 34.68 -1.40
CA SER A 94 -7.26 34.52 -2.34
C SER A 94 -7.29 35.66 -3.35
N THR A 95 -7.88 35.41 -4.51
CA THR A 95 -8.14 36.43 -5.54
C THR A 95 -9.54 37.01 -5.36
N ALA A 96 -9.68 38.30 -5.60
CA ALA A 96 -10.99 38.96 -5.62
C ALA A 96 -11.86 38.41 -6.76
N SER A 97 -13.18 38.47 -6.57
CA SER A 97 -14.15 38.23 -7.64
C SER A 97 -14.11 39.37 -8.66
N ILE A 98 -14.41 39.07 -9.91
CA ILE A 98 -14.49 40.07 -10.98
C ILE A 98 -15.89 40.71 -10.93
N GLU A 99 -15.93 41.98 -10.53
CA GLU A 99 -17.15 42.80 -10.56
C GLU A 99 -17.31 43.47 -11.93
N LYS A 100 -18.54 43.59 -12.41
CA LYS A 100 -18.87 44.35 -13.62
C LYS A 100 -19.69 45.57 -13.25
N GLN A 101 -19.11 46.75 -13.45
CA GLN A 101 -19.74 48.05 -13.22
C GLN A 101 -19.68 48.88 -14.51
N LEU A 102 -20.23 48.31 -15.59
CA LEU A 102 -20.13 48.87 -16.94
C LEU A 102 -20.75 50.26 -17.03
N LYS A 103 -20.05 51.20 -17.68
CA LYS A 103 -20.53 52.57 -17.91
C LYS A 103 -21.12 52.68 -19.30
N SER A 104 -22.42 52.97 -19.39
CA SER A 104 -23.14 53.08 -20.68
C SER A 104 -22.71 54.28 -21.51
N GLN A 105 -22.19 55.34 -20.87
CA GLN A 105 -21.73 56.56 -21.54
C GLN A 105 -20.41 56.40 -22.31
N PHE A 106 -19.67 55.30 -22.10
CA PHE A 106 -18.40 55.10 -22.79
C PHE A 106 -18.63 54.67 -24.23
N PRO A 107 -17.89 55.26 -25.20
CA PRO A 107 -18.00 54.87 -26.59
C PRO A 107 -17.53 53.43 -26.77
N LYS A 108 -18.17 52.71 -27.70
CA LYS A 108 -17.79 51.35 -28.08
C LYS A 108 -17.24 51.37 -29.49
N PHE A 109 -16.00 50.97 -29.64
CA PHE A 109 -15.35 50.80 -30.93
C PHE A 109 -14.56 49.49 -30.94
N ASN A 110 -14.23 49.02 -32.14
CA ASN A 110 -13.54 47.75 -32.31
C ASN A 110 -12.03 47.92 -32.15
N TYR A 111 -11.35 46.84 -31.79
CA TYR A 111 -9.91 46.72 -32.04
C TYR A 111 -9.65 46.69 -33.55
N ARG A 112 -8.40 46.87 -33.98
CA ARG A 112 -8.01 46.87 -35.40
C ARG A 112 -8.36 45.57 -36.12
N ASN A 113 -8.38 44.44 -35.40
CA ASN A 113 -8.75 43.14 -35.97
C ASN A 113 -10.26 42.83 -35.90
N GLY A 114 -11.05 43.73 -35.33
CA GLY A 114 -12.50 43.61 -35.14
C GLY A 114 -12.94 43.44 -33.69
N TYR A 115 -14.26 43.35 -33.49
CA TYR A 115 -14.88 43.12 -32.18
C TYR A 115 -14.36 41.85 -31.52
N GLY A 116 -14.03 41.91 -30.23
CA GLY A 116 -13.62 40.73 -29.45
C GLY A 116 -12.24 40.17 -29.81
N LYS A 117 -11.41 40.93 -30.52
CA LYS A 117 -10.08 40.49 -30.97
C LYS A 117 -8.94 41.38 -30.46
N PRO A 118 -8.76 41.48 -29.13
CA PRO A 118 -7.56 42.08 -28.57
C PRO A 118 -6.33 41.21 -28.86
N GLU A 119 -5.17 41.85 -28.96
CA GLU A 119 -3.87 41.19 -29.20
C GLU A 119 -3.07 41.01 -27.90
N GLY A 120 -3.52 41.60 -26.80
CA GLY A 120 -2.79 41.63 -25.56
C GLY A 120 -3.42 42.55 -24.51
N ILE A 121 -2.70 42.78 -23.44
CA ILE A 121 -3.12 43.55 -22.27
C ILE A 121 -2.00 44.53 -21.91
N VAL A 122 -2.34 45.82 -21.76
CA VAL A 122 -1.48 46.85 -21.19
C VAL A 122 -1.73 46.95 -19.69
N ILE A 123 -0.62 46.95 -18.98
CA ILE A 123 -0.54 47.02 -17.53
C ILE A 123 -0.21 48.47 -17.16
N HIS A 124 -1.11 49.09 -16.39
CA HIS A 124 -1.04 50.47 -15.95
C HIS A 124 -0.98 50.60 -14.43
N GLU A 125 -0.69 51.80 -13.94
CA GLU A 125 -0.97 52.21 -12.58
C GLU A 125 -1.43 53.67 -12.53
N THR A 126 -2.28 54.01 -11.55
CA THR A 126 -3.09 55.23 -11.56
C THR A 126 -2.35 56.54 -11.31
N ALA A 127 -1.04 56.50 -11.11
CA ALA A 127 -0.14 57.61 -10.80
C ALA A 127 -0.47 58.43 -9.52
N ASN A 128 -1.54 58.07 -8.80
CA ASN A 128 -2.10 58.83 -7.69
C ASN A 128 -1.99 58.07 -6.36
N ASN A 129 -1.12 58.53 -5.46
CA ASN A 129 -0.86 57.89 -4.17
C ASN A 129 -2.03 57.99 -3.16
N SER A 130 -2.99 58.89 -3.41
CA SER A 130 -4.06 59.23 -2.46
C SER A 130 -5.43 58.70 -2.89
N SER A 131 -5.55 58.18 -4.11
CA SER A 131 -6.82 57.80 -4.67
C SER A 131 -7.33 56.45 -4.14
N THR A 132 -8.60 56.17 -4.47
CA THR A 132 -9.24 54.88 -4.22
C THR A 132 -9.80 54.38 -5.54
N ILE A 133 -10.01 53.08 -5.69
CA ILE A 133 -10.58 52.51 -6.91
C ILE A 133 -11.93 53.16 -7.30
N THR A 134 -12.76 53.52 -6.30
CA THR A 134 -14.03 54.21 -6.56
C THR A 134 -13.78 55.65 -7.02
N GLY A 135 -12.82 56.35 -6.41
CA GLY A 135 -12.42 57.70 -6.81
C GLY A 135 -11.91 57.75 -8.25
N GLU A 136 -11.03 56.82 -8.61
CA GLU A 136 -10.50 56.67 -9.98
C GLU A 136 -11.62 56.38 -10.99
N ILE A 137 -12.47 55.40 -10.69
CA ILE A 137 -13.62 55.07 -11.55
C ILE A 137 -14.54 56.28 -11.73
N ASN A 138 -14.84 57.04 -10.67
CA ASN A 138 -15.71 58.21 -10.74
C ASN A 138 -15.07 59.36 -11.55
N TYR A 139 -13.79 59.64 -11.30
CA TYR A 139 -13.05 60.67 -12.00
C TYR A 139 -13.01 60.40 -13.51
N MET A 140 -12.59 59.20 -13.91
CA MET A 140 -12.51 58.84 -15.33
C MET A 140 -13.91 58.62 -15.93
N SER A 141 -14.92 58.20 -15.17
CA SER A 141 -16.31 58.19 -15.69
C SER A 141 -16.79 59.60 -16.08
N THR A 142 -16.36 60.62 -15.34
CA THR A 142 -16.66 62.03 -15.62
C THR A 142 -15.80 62.58 -16.76
N ASN A 143 -14.54 62.16 -16.83
CA ASN A 143 -13.53 62.65 -17.78
C ASN A 143 -13.28 61.68 -18.95
N TYR A 144 -14.23 60.79 -19.28
CA TYR A 144 -14.02 59.70 -20.25
C TYR A 144 -13.68 60.17 -21.66
N ASN A 145 -14.02 61.41 -21.99
CA ASN A 145 -13.63 62.05 -23.24
C ASN A 145 -12.11 62.31 -23.32
N ASN A 146 -11.38 62.25 -22.22
CA ASN A 146 -9.93 62.35 -22.20
C ASN A 146 -9.30 60.96 -22.23
N ALA A 147 -9.71 60.10 -21.29
CA ALA A 147 -9.28 58.71 -21.26
C ALA A 147 -10.27 57.84 -20.47
N PHE A 148 -10.29 56.55 -20.79
CA PHE A 148 -10.92 55.50 -19.98
C PHE A 148 -10.25 54.15 -20.27
N VAL A 149 -10.33 53.21 -19.32
CA VAL A 149 -9.76 51.86 -19.43
C VAL A 149 -10.81 50.77 -19.21
N HIS A 150 -10.43 49.50 -19.37
CA HIS A 150 -11.37 48.38 -19.21
C HIS A 150 -11.69 48.05 -17.77
N ALA A 151 -10.70 48.10 -16.89
CA ALA A 151 -10.85 47.65 -15.51
C ALA A 151 -9.85 48.31 -14.56
N PHE A 152 -10.20 48.30 -13.28
CA PHE A 152 -9.33 48.68 -12.18
C PHE A 152 -9.15 47.52 -11.23
N VAL A 153 -7.95 47.44 -10.65
CA VAL A 153 -7.60 46.45 -9.64
C VAL A 153 -7.00 47.14 -8.43
N ASP A 154 -7.46 46.76 -7.24
CA ASP A 154 -6.84 47.13 -5.97
C ASP A 154 -6.56 45.89 -5.09
N LYS A 155 -6.11 46.11 -3.86
CA LYS A 155 -5.84 45.06 -2.86
C LYS A 155 -7.02 44.12 -2.58
N SER A 156 -8.25 44.52 -2.90
CA SER A 156 -9.50 43.86 -2.48
C SER A 156 -10.49 43.60 -3.61
N ARG A 157 -10.42 44.34 -4.72
CA ARG A 157 -11.43 44.33 -5.79
C ARG A 157 -10.80 44.31 -7.17
N ILE A 158 -11.53 43.70 -8.10
CA ILE A 158 -11.30 43.75 -9.55
C ILE A 158 -12.61 44.26 -10.15
N ILE A 159 -12.62 45.45 -10.74
CA ILE A 159 -13.82 46.09 -11.25
C ILE A 159 -13.64 46.38 -12.74
N GLN A 160 -14.38 45.65 -13.58
CA GLN A 160 -14.48 45.92 -15.00
C GLN A 160 -15.56 46.98 -15.26
N ILE A 161 -15.18 48.06 -15.94
CA ILE A 161 -16.05 49.22 -16.22
C ILE A 161 -16.36 49.39 -17.71
N HIS A 162 -15.66 48.67 -18.59
CA HIS A 162 -15.93 48.62 -20.02
C HIS A 162 -15.85 47.17 -20.55
N PRO A 163 -16.69 46.76 -21.53
CA PRO A 163 -16.57 45.45 -22.18
C PRO A 163 -15.17 45.25 -22.79
N THR A 164 -14.55 44.09 -22.57
CA THR A 164 -13.19 43.81 -23.08
C THR A 164 -13.19 43.46 -24.57
N GLU A 165 -14.36 43.28 -25.16
CA GLU A 165 -14.55 43.06 -26.59
C GLU A 165 -14.41 44.35 -27.42
N ASN A 166 -14.44 45.52 -26.76
CA ASN A 166 -14.29 46.84 -27.36
C ASN A 166 -12.98 47.51 -26.93
N GLY A 167 -12.45 48.40 -27.77
CA GLY A 167 -11.28 49.22 -27.43
C GLY A 167 -11.60 50.30 -26.40
N VAL A 168 -10.55 50.88 -25.82
CA VAL A 168 -10.63 51.97 -24.84
C VAL A 168 -9.60 53.05 -25.16
N TRP A 169 -9.64 54.18 -24.48
CA TRP A 169 -8.72 55.29 -24.68
C TRP A 169 -7.80 55.49 -23.48
N GLY A 170 -6.69 54.76 -23.36
CA GLY A 170 -5.81 54.90 -22.19
C GLY A 170 -4.32 54.67 -22.44
N ALA A 171 -3.90 54.33 -23.66
CA ALA A 171 -2.47 54.08 -23.96
C ALA A 171 -2.03 54.63 -25.33
N GLY A 172 -2.70 55.65 -25.85
CA GLY A 172 -2.45 56.22 -27.19
C GLY A 172 -3.04 55.38 -28.33
N GLN A 173 -3.24 56.00 -29.52
CA GLN A 173 -3.95 55.39 -30.66
C GLN A 173 -3.51 53.96 -31.00
N TYR A 174 -2.20 53.69 -31.04
CA TYR A 174 -1.69 52.40 -31.48
C TYR A 174 -2.02 51.26 -30.49
N ALA A 175 -1.90 51.50 -29.19
CA ALA A 175 -2.27 50.52 -28.17
C ALA A 175 -3.79 50.43 -27.97
N ASN A 176 -4.53 51.54 -28.07
CA ASN A 176 -5.99 51.57 -28.00
C ASN A 176 -6.64 50.66 -29.07
N ALA A 177 -6.03 50.58 -30.25
CA ALA A 177 -6.48 49.71 -31.33
C ALA A 177 -6.16 48.23 -31.10
N ARG A 178 -5.32 47.87 -30.12
CA ARG A 178 -4.76 46.52 -29.98
C ARG A 178 -5.07 45.83 -28.66
N PHE A 179 -5.09 46.55 -27.55
CA PHE A 179 -4.93 45.93 -26.24
C PHE A 179 -6.05 46.25 -25.27
N ILE A 180 -6.35 45.28 -24.40
CA ILE A 180 -7.11 45.52 -23.17
C ILE A 180 -6.23 46.35 -22.22
N GLN A 181 -6.78 47.29 -21.48
CA GLN A 181 -6.03 48.18 -20.59
C GLN A 181 -6.60 48.10 -19.19
N VAL A 182 -5.74 47.83 -18.21
CA VAL A 182 -6.15 47.59 -16.83
C VAL A 182 -5.29 48.43 -15.89
N GLU A 183 -5.95 49.18 -15.01
CA GLU A 183 -5.32 50.08 -14.05
C GLU A 183 -5.09 49.41 -12.69
N LEU A 184 -3.88 49.58 -12.14
CA LEU A 184 -3.56 49.21 -10.78
C LEU A 184 -3.61 50.44 -9.86
N VAL A 185 -4.54 50.43 -8.91
CA VAL A 185 -4.64 51.52 -7.92
C VAL A 185 -3.45 51.44 -6.96
N ARG A 186 -2.79 52.59 -6.74
CA ARG A 186 -1.63 52.65 -5.84
C ARG A 186 -1.98 52.23 -4.40
N SER A 187 -1.07 51.50 -3.78
CA SER A 187 -1.19 50.89 -2.46
C SER A 187 -0.40 51.68 -1.43
N LYS A 188 -0.79 51.57 -0.15
CA LYS A 188 -0.15 52.32 0.95
C LYS A 188 0.85 51.49 1.75
N THR A 189 0.76 50.16 1.67
CA THR A 189 1.64 49.23 2.40
C THR A 189 2.07 48.07 1.50
N PHE A 190 3.12 47.37 1.90
CA PHE A 190 3.64 46.22 1.16
C PHE A 190 2.63 45.06 1.05
N ASP A 191 1.83 44.84 2.11
CA ASP A 191 0.78 43.82 2.09
C ASP A 191 -0.33 44.19 1.09
N GLU A 192 -0.75 45.46 1.09
CA GLU A 192 -1.73 45.98 0.13
C GLU A 192 -1.23 45.86 -1.31
N PHE A 193 0.03 46.24 -1.55
CA PHE A 193 0.69 46.08 -2.84
C PHE A 193 0.69 44.61 -3.26
N SER A 194 1.14 43.70 -2.39
CA SER A 194 1.20 42.27 -2.68
C SER A 194 -0.17 41.66 -2.99
N ARG A 195 -1.23 42.07 -2.28
CA ARG A 195 -2.61 41.64 -2.58
C ARG A 195 -3.10 42.21 -3.91
N SER A 196 -2.78 43.47 -4.20
CA SER A 196 -3.14 44.10 -5.47
C SER A 196 -2.47 43.40 -6.65
N ILE A 197 -1.17 43.05 -6.54
CA ILE A 197 -0.43 42.26 -7.53
C ILE A 197 -1.03 40.86 -7.68
N ASN A 198 -1.45 40.21 -6.59
CA ASN A 198 -2.11 38.90 -6.64
C ASN A 198 -3.42 38.93 -7.46
N ASN A 199 -4.25 39.95 -7.25
CA ASN A 199 -5.48 40.18 -7.99
C ASN A 199 -5.19 40.56 -9.44
N TYR A 200 -4.19 41.41 -9.67
CA TYR A 200 -3.88 41.96 -10.97
C TYR A 200 -3.30 40.91 -11.91
N ALA A 201 -2.37 40.10 -11.40
CA ALA A 201 -1.83 38.97 -12.15
C ALA A 201 -2.90 37.90 -12.43
N TYR A 202 -3.88 37.72 -11.53
CA TYR A 202 -5.02 36.82 -11.74
C TYR A 202 -5.93 37.32 -12.85
N TYR A 203 -6.32 38.60 -12.82
CA TYR A 203 -7.19 39.17 -13.84
C TYR A 203 -6.51 39.18 -15.22
N THR A 204 -5.22 39.48 -15.27
CA THR A 204 -4.41 39.39 -16.50
C THR A 204 -4.41 37.96 -17.05
N ALA A 205 -4.11 36.97 -16.19
CA ALA A 205 -4.13 35.56 -16.58
C ALA A 205 -5.52 35.08 -17.03
N TYR A 206 -6.58 35.54 -16.36
CA TYR A 206 -7.96 35.27 -16.72
C TYR A 206 -8.28 35.81 -18.12
N LEU A 207 -7.93 37.06 -18.42
CA LEU A 207 -8.18 37.67 -19.73
C LEU A 207 -7.38 36.99 -20.85
N LEU A 208 -6.10 36.67 -20.63
CA LEU A 208 -5.31 35.90 -21.59
C LEU A 208 -5.95 34.53 -21.88
N ASP A 209 -6.45 33.85 -20.85
CA ASP A 209 -7.17 32.59 -20.99
C ASP A 209 -8.50 32.76 -21.75
N GLN A 210 -9.27 33.81 -21.45
CA GLN A 210 -10.53 34.12 -22.13
C GLN A 210 -10.34 34.32 -23.64
N TYR A 211 -9.29 35.04 -24.05
CA TYR A 211 -9.01 35.36 -25.45
C TYR A 211 -8.04 34.39 -26.12
N LYS A 212 -7.66 33.30 -25.44
CA LYS A 212 -6.71 32.29 -25.96
C LYS A 212 -5.35 32.87 -26.37
N LEU A 213 -4.90 33.89 -25.66
CA LEU A 213 -3.60 34.52 -25.86
C LEU A 213 -2.55 33.81 -24.99
N PRO A 214 -1.33 33.56 -25.50
CA PRO A 214 -0.23 33.06 -24.67
C PRO A 214 0.20 34.11 -23.65
N VAL A 215 0.94 33.71 -22.61
CA VAL A 215 1.64 34.66 -21.72
C VAL A 215 2.99 34.98 -22.37
N ASP A 216 3.12 36.16 -22.95
CA ASP A 216 4.32 36.61 -23.66
C ASP A 216 4.61 38.09 -23.34
N SER A 217 5.81 38.41 -22.88
CA SER A 217 6.13 39.76 -22.41
C SER A 217 6.75 40.61 -23.50
N ALA A 218 6.10 41.71 -23.85
CA ALA A 218 6.65 42.68 -24.79
C ALA A 218 7.64 43.68 -24.17
N HIS A 219 7.99 43.51 -22.89
CA HIS A 219 8.71 44.54 -22.15
C HIS A 219 10.14 44.76 -22.67
N SER A 220 10.79 43.72 -23.20
CA SER A 220 12.18 43.77 -23.66
C SER A 220 12.35 43.88 -25.18
N ASP A 221 11.35 43.51 -25.97
CA ASP A 221 11.49 43.35 -27.43
C ASP A 221 10.32 43.93 -28.24
N GLY A 222 9.31 44.51 -27.59
CA GLY A 222 8.13 45.06 -28.26
C GLY A 222 7.23 44.00 -28.91
N LYS A 223 7.32 42.73 -28.51
CA LYS A 223 6.51 41.64 -29.06
C LYS A 223 5.87 40.81 -27.96
N GLY A 224 4.58 40.51 -28.10
CA GLY A 224 3.87 39.65 -27.17
C GLY A 224 2.51 40.19 -26.78
N THR A 225 2.00 39.69 -25.65
CA THR A 225 0.60 39.82 -25.23
C THR A 225 0.44 40.51 -23.88
N VAL A 226 1.53 40.74 -23.14
CA VAL A 226 1.55 41.46 -21.86
C VAL A 226 2.53 42.63 -21.98
N TRP A 227 1.99 43.84 -21.95
CA TRP A 227 2.69 45.10 -22.23
C TRP A 227 2.68 45.99 -20.99
N SER A 228 3.79 46.64 -20.66
CA SER A 228 3.75 47.84 -19.81
C SER A 228 3.40 49.05 -20.66
N HIS A 229 2.83 50.10 -20.08
CA HIS A 229 2.64 51.37 -20.79
C HIS A 229 4.00 51.93 -21.26
N ASP A 230 5.05 51.75 -20.46
CA ASP A 230 6.44 52.02 -20.86
C ASP A 230 6.87 51.30 -22.16
N ALA A 231 6.48 50.03 -22.35
CA ALA A 231 6.80 49.31 -23.58
C ALA A 231 5.99 49.84 -24.77
N VAL A 232 4.75 50.28 -24.54
CA VAL A 232 3.97 50.98 -25.58
C VAL A 232 4.69 52.26 -25.99
N THR A 233 5.13 53.09 -25.05
CA THR A 233 5.90 54.31 -25.33
C THR A 233 7.15 54.02 -26.16
N ARG A 234 7.93 52.99 -25.77
CA ARG A 234 9.21 52.67 -26.43
C ARG A 234 9.08 52.04 -27.81
N TYR A 235 8.05 51.23 -28.05
CA TYR A 235 7.97 50.40 -29.25
C TYR A 235 6.81 50.75 -30.19
N LEU A 236 5.75 51.39 -29.70
CA LEU A 236 4.60 51.79 -30.51
C LEU A 236 4.45 53.31 -30.64
N GLY A 237 4.87 54.06 -29.62
CA GLY A 237 4.67 55.50 -29.56
C GLY A 237 3.21 55.90 -29.36
N GLY A 238 2.88 57.17 -29.62
CA GLY A 238 1.52 57.71 -29.39
C GLY A 238 1.16 57.97 -27.93
N THR A 239 2.11 57.78 -27.01
CA THR A 239 2.06 58.08 -25.58
C THR A 239 3.50 58.27 -25.06
N THR A 240 3.66 58.91 -23.90
CA THR A 240 4.96 59.19 -23.26
C THR A 240 5.08 58.60 -21.86
N HIS A 241 4.09 57.82 -21.46
CA HIS A 241 3.97 57.30 -20.11
C HIS A 241 4.90 56.10 -19.85
N THR A 242 5.35 55.95 -18.60
CA THR A 242 6.32 54.92 -18.20
C THR A 242 5.79 53.97 -17.11
N ASP A 243 4.49 53.97 -16.84
CA ASP A 243 3.87 53.03 -15.91
C ASP A 243 3.94 51.57 -16.41
N PRO A 244 3.94 50.58 -15.50
CA PRO A 244 3.98 50.69 -14.04
C PRO A 244 5.41 50.58 -13.49
N VAL A 245 6.44 50.76 -14.33
CA VAL A 245 7.84 50.39 -14.04
C VAL A 245 8.35 51.07 -12.77
N GLY A 246 8.20 52.40 -12.70
CA GLY A 246 8.61 53.18 -11.54
C GLY A 246 7.89 52.78 -10.26
N TYR A 247 6.57 52.55 -10.33
CA TYR A 247 5.76 52.15 -9.19
C TYR A 247 6.11 50.75 -8.69
N PHE A 248 6.33 49.78 -9.58
CA PHE A 248 6.78 48.43 -9.17
C PHE A 248 8.14 48.49 -8.48
N ASN A 249 9.07 49.29 -9.01
CA ASN A 249 10.40 49.45 -8.43
C ASN A 249 10.37 50.02 -6.99
N GLN A 250 9.40 50.90 -6.66
CA GLN A 250 9.21 51.42 -5.29
C GLN A 250 8.96 50.31 -4.25
N TRP A 251 8.39 49.18 -4.67
CA TRP A 251 8.08 48.03 -3.82
C TRP A 251 9.10 46.89 -3.93
N GLY A 252 10.26 47.14 -4.56
CA GLY A 252 11.26 46.10 -4.83
C GLY A 252 10.77 45.04 -5.82
N TYR A 253 9.75 45.36 -6.63
CA TYR A 253 9.15 44.50 -7.64
C TYR A 253 9.53 44.97 -9.05
N ASN A 254 9.29 44.15 -10.06
CA ASN A 254 9.55 44.52 -11.46
C ASN A 254 8.58 43.80 -12.41
N PHE A 255 8.56 44.26 -13.66
CA PHE A 255 7.61 43.75 -14.66
C PHE A 255 7.80 42.26 -14.99
N ASN A 256 9.04 41.77 -15.05
CA ASN A 256 9.32 40.35 -15.31
C ASN A 256 8.81 39.45 -14.17
N SER A 257 8.94 39.90 -12.92
CA SER A 257 8.35 39.21 -11.76
C SER A 257 6.82 39.20 -11.83
N PHE A 258 6.19 40.27 -12.30
CA PHE A 258 4.74 40.30 -12.55
C PHE A 258 4.32 39.27 -13.60
N VAL A 259 4.98 39.26 -14.77
CA VAL A 259 4.68 38.30 -15.84
C VAL A 259 4.91 36.85 -15.38
N THR A 260 5.92 36.61 -14.54
CA THR A 260 6.14 35.29 -13.92
C THR A 260 4.91 34.85 -13.12
N LEU A 261 4.34 35.74 -12.30
CA LEU A 261 3.14 35.44 -11.52
C LEU A 261 1.90 35.25 -12.42
N VAL A 262 1.77 36.03 -13.49
CA VAL A 262 0.71 35.86 -14.51
C VAL A 262 0.80 34.46 -15.12
N ASN A 263 1.99 34.01 -15.52
CA ASN A 263 2.20 32.68 -16.10
C ASN A 263 1.81 31.55 -15.14
N GLU A 264 2.18 31.67 -13.86
CA GLU A 264 1.78 30.69 -12.84
C GLU A 264 0.26 30.60 -12.70
N LYS A 265 -0.42 31.75 -12.67
CA LYS A 265 -1.89 31.81 -12.56
C LYS A 265 -2.58 31.31 -13.83
N TYR A 266 -2.04 31.61 -15.01
CA TYR A 266 -2.52 31.11 -16.29
C TYR A 266 -2.48 29.57 -16.34
N LYS A 267 -1.34 28.98 -15.94
CA LYS A 267 -1.20 27.52 -15.82
C LYS A 267 -2.17 26.91 -14.80
N ALA A 268 -2.44 27.59 -13.68
CA ALA A 268 -3.42 27.14 -12.69
C ALA A 268 -4.85 27.16 -13.26
N ILE A 269 -5.23 28.22 -13.97
CA ILE A 269 -6.53 28.32 -14.67
C ILE A 269 -6.67 27.18 -15.68
N GLN A 270 -5.67 26.95 -16.53
CA GLN A 270 -5.66 25.86 -17.51
C GLN A 270 -5.77 24.48 -16.84
N SER A 271 -5.04 24.27 -15.73
CA SER A 271 -5.08 22.99 -14.98
C SER A 271 -6.44 22.73 -14.35
N SER A 272 -7.16 23.77 -13.91
CA SER A 272 -8.51 23.66 -13.34
C SER A 272 -9.58 23.22 -14.35
N LYS A 273 -9.30 23.30 -15.66
CA LYS A 273 -10.20 22.86 -16.74
C LYS A 273 -10.06 21.37 -17.08
N VAL A 274 -9.05 20.66 -16.55
CA VAL A 274 -8.83 19.24 -16.84
C VAL A 274 -9.75 18.36 -15.99
N THR A 275 -10.74 17.72 -16.64
CA THR A 275 -11.62 16.75 -15.99
C THR A 275 -10.93 15.39 -15.88
N TYR A 276 -10.63 14.96 -14.66
CA TYR A 276 -10.13 13.60 -14.38
C TYR A 276 -11.25 12.57 -14.34
N ASP A 277 -10.95 11.38 -14.82
CA ASP A 277 -11.85 10.23 -14.69
C ASP A 277 -11.91 9.78 -13.22
N LYS A 278 -13.13 9.49 -12.73
CA LYS A 278 -13.32 8.92 -11.39
C LYS A 278 -13.04 7.42 -11.40
N ILE A 279 -12.43 6.91 -10.34
CA ILE A 279 -12.29 5.46 -10.12
C ILE A 279 -13.61 4.95 -9.53
N GLU A 280 -14.29 4.07 -10.27
CA GLU A 280 -15.57 3.46 -9.87
C GLU A 280 -15.38 2.45 -8.73
N TYR A 281 -14.33 1.62 -8.83
CA TYR A 281 -13.89 0.75 -7.75
C TYR A 281 -12.39 0.47 -7.85
N ASP A 282 -11.79 0.07 -6.72
CA ASP A 282 -10.44 -0.47 -6.63
C ASP A 282 -10.39 -1.57 -5.57
N LYS A 283 -10.03 -2.80 -5.98
CA LYS A 283 -10.03 -3.98 -5.11
C LYS A 283 -8.76 -4.81 -5.28
N GLY A 284 -8.35 -5.47 -4.20
CA GLY A 284 -7.28 -6.47 -4.24
C GLY A 284 -7.70 -7.73 -5.00
N VAL A 285 -6.81 -8.27 -5.83
CA VAL A 285 -7.04 -9.50 -6.58
C VAL A 285 -5.81 -10.41 -6.53
N THR A 286 -5.99 -11.69 -6.87
CA THR A 286 -4.89 -12.63 -7.11
C THR A 286 -5.03 -13.18 -8.52
N ALA A 287 -4.17 -12.69 -9.41
CA ALA A 287 -4.10 -13.12 -10.80
C ALA A 287 -2.67 -13.00 -11.34
N TYR A 288 -2.42 -13.65 -12.47
CA TYR A 288 -1.21 -13.49 -13.25
C TYR A 288 -1.57 -13.29 -14.72
N ALA A 289 -0.81 -12.40 -15.36
CA ALA A 289 -0.98 -12.08 -16.76
C ALA A 289 0.37 -11.91 -17.46
N ARG A 290 0.35 -11.86 -18.79
CA ARG A 290 1.47 -11.43 -19.62
C ARG A 290 1.03 -10.33 -20.57
N VAL A 291 1.99 -9.57 -21.09
CA VAL A 291 1.71 -8.60 -22.15
C VAL A 291 1.20 -9.34 -23.39
N LYS A 292 -0.01 -8.96 -23.84
CA LYS A 292 -0.61 -9.40 -25.10
C LYS A 292 -0.29 -8.42 -26.22
N THR A 293 -0.47 -7.12 -25.97
CA THR A 293 -0.26 -6.05 -26.96
C THR A 293 0.50 -4.90 -26.33
N ALA A 294 1.78 -4.73 -26.70
CA ALA A 294 2.63 -3.65 -26.18
C ALA A 294 2.47 -2.30 -26.91
N PRO A 295 2.38 -2.24 -28.26
CA PRO A 295 2.28 -0.96 -28.97
C PRO A 295 1.07 -0.13 -28.50
N GLY A 296 1.28 1.18 -28.32
CA GLY A 296 0.24 2.12 -27.86
C GLY A 296 -0.15 2.01 -26.39
N ASN A 297 0.49 1.13 -25.61
CA ASN A 297 0.18 0.91 -24.20
C ASN A 297 1.33 1.35 -23.29
N ALA A 298 0.99 1.98 -22.17
CA ALA A 298 1.94 2.52 -21.20
C ALA A 298 1.57 2.07 -19.78
N VAL A 299 2.57 2.13 -18.90
CA VAL A 299 2.41 1.88 -17.46
C VAL A 299 2.36 3.20 -16.72
N TRP A 300 1.46 3.28 -15.75
CA TRP A 300 1.14 4.51 -15.04
C TRP A 300 1.23 4.33 -13.52
N THR A 301 1.46 5.42 -12.78
CA THR A 301 1.46 5.40 -11.30
C THR A 301 0.07 5.15 -10.71
N LYS A 302 -0.98 5.52 -11.44
CA LYS A 302 -2.41 5.31 -11.18
C LYS A 302 -3.11 4.99 -12.51
N PRO A 303 -4.35 4.49 -12.54
CA PRO A 303 -5.12 4.38 -13.79
C PRO A 303 -5.04 5.66 -14.64
N TYR A 304 -4.83 5.52 -15.96
CA TYR A 304 -4.69 6.68 -16.85
C TYR A 304 -5.87 7.65 -16.73
N LYS A 305 -5.60 8.95 -16.90
CA LYS A 305 -6.57 10.05 -16.82
C LYS A 305 -7.25 10.23 -15.45
N THR A 306 -6.77 9.56 -14.41
CA THR A 306 -7.17 9.85 -13.03
C THR A 306 -6.26 10.90 -12.40
N GLU A 307 -6.74 11.55 -11.34
CA GLU A 307 -6.01 12.62 -10.67
C GLU A 307 -4.64 12.16 -10.15
N GLY A 308 -3.58 12.84 -10.60
CA GLY A 308 -2.20 12.54 -10.24
C GLY A 308 -1.59 11.32 -10.92
N ALA A 309 -2.25 10.75 -11.95
CA ALA A 309 -1.64 9.71 -12.78
C ALA A 309 -0.44 10.28 -13.57
N LYS A 310 0.71 9.60 -13.46
CA LYS A 310 1.94 9.93 -14.18
C LYS A 310 2.40 8.73 -14.98
N GLY A 311 2.86 8.95 -16.21
CA GLY A 311 3.46 7.90 -17.04
C GLY A 311 4.78 7.42 -16.43
N ILE A 312 5.01 6.11 -16.44
CA ILE A 312 6.24 5.48 -15.94
C ILE A 312 7.12 5.12 -17.14
N ASN A 313 6.66 4.20 -17.98
CA ASN A 313 7.35 3.76 -19.19
C ASN A 313 6.38 3.02 -20.14
N PRO A 314 6.77 2.79 -21.42
CA PRO A 314 6.02 1.94 -22.33
C PRO A 314 5.85 0.51 -21.79
N LEU A 315 4.72 -0.13 -22.09
CA LEU A 315 4.44 -1.52 -21.66
C LEU A 315 5.44 -2.53 -22.28
N SER A 316 6.07 -2.18 -23.40
CA SER A 316 7.05 -3.02 -24.10
C SER A 316 8.22 -3.47 -23.21
N VAL A 317 8.56 -2.72 -22.16
CA VAL A 317 9.61 -3.07 -21.19
C VAL A 317 9.33 -4.37 -20.43
N TYR A 318 8.07 -4.81 -20.40
CA TYR A 318 7.62 -5.98 -19.64
C TYR A 318 7.19 -7.16 -20.52
N VAL A 319 7.41 -7.10 -21.83
CA VAL A 319 7.14 -8.22 -22.75
C VAL A 319 7.95 -9.45 -22.32
N GLY A 320 7.31 -10.62 -22.37
CA GLY A 320 7.91 -11.89 -21.95
C GLY A 320 7.98 -12.13 -20.44
N LYS A 321 7.61 -11.14 -19.60
CA LYS A 321 7.61 -11.30 -18.14
C LYS A 321 6.24 -11.77 -17.64
N ASN A 322 6.27 -12.59 -16.59
CA ASN A 322 5.08 -12.90 -15.81
C ASN A 322 4.75 -11.71 -14.91
N MET A 323 3.55 -11.17 -15.03
CA MET A 323 3.08 -10.02 -14.26
C MET A 323 2.13 -10.51 -13.18
N ARG A 324 2.54 -10.39 -11.91
CA ARG A 324 1.68 -10.71 -10.78
C ARG A 324 0.72 -9.55 -10.55
N ILE A 325 -0.57 -9.79 -10.73
CA ILE A 325 -1.62 -8.79 -10.56
C ILE A 325 -2.00 -8.70 -9.08
N LEU A 326 -1.98 -7.49 -8.56
CA LEU A 326 -2.23 -7.18 -7.14
C LEU A 326 -3.60 -6.55 -6.93
N ARG A 327 -4.03 -5.70 -7.86
CA ARG A 327 -5.27 -4.92 -7.76
C ARG A 327 -5.94 -4.77 -9.12
N GLU A 328 -7.25 -4.60 -9.09
CA GLU A 328 -8.11 -4.28 -10.22
C GLU A 328 -8.88 -3.00 -9.91
N ALA A 329 -8.81 -2.02 -10.80
CA ALA A 329 -9.55 -0.77 -10.68
C ALA A 329 -10.36 -0.49 -11.96
N LYS A 330 -11.59 0.00 -11.80
CA LYS A 330 -12.46 0.36 -12.91
C LYS A 330 -12.57 1.88 -13.03
N THR A 331 -12.49 2.34 -14.27
CA THR A 331 -12.72 3.73 -14.68
C THR A 331 -13.77 3.74 -15.81
N PRO A 332 -14.36 4.90 -16.14
CA PRO A 332 -15.27 5.02 -17.27
C PRO A 332 -14.69 4.50 -18.59
N ILE A 333 -13.38 4.64 -18.81
CA ILE A 333 -12.72 4.23 -20.05
C ILE A 333 -12.38 2.74 -20.12
N THR A 334 -11.93 2.12 -19.03
CA THR A 334 -11.50 0.71 -19.00
C THR A 334 -11.27 0.21 -17.57
N THR A 335 -10.94 -1.07 -17.44
CA THR A 335 -10.39 -1.67 -16.22
C THR A 335 -8.87 -1.65 -16.29
N TRP A 336 -8.23 -1.45 -15.14
CA TRP A 336 -6.80 -1.36 -14.97
C TRP A 336 -6.31 -2.42 -13.99
N TYR A 337 -5.14 -3.01 -14.26
CA TYR A 337 -4.45 -3.89 -13.34
C TYR A 337 -3.20 -3.23 -12.78
N GLN A 338 -3.10 -3.21 -11.44
CA GLN A 338 -1.84 -2.97 -10.77
C GLN A 338 -1.04 -4.26 -10.75
N PHE A 339 0.21 -4.21 -11.22
CA PHE A 339 1.05 -5.39 -11.29
C PHE A 339 2.41 -5.22 -10.59
N SER A 340 3.01 -6.35 -10.28
CA SER A 340 4.36 -6.47 -9.76
C SER A 340 5.17 -7.47 -10.58
N ILE A 341 6.48 -7.27 -10.57
CA ILE A 341 7.49 -8.16 -11.15
C ILE A 341 8.57 -8.35 -10.10
N ASP A 342 9.03 -9.58 -9.90
CA ASP A 342 10.05 -9.93 -8.89
C ASP A 342 9.71 -9.40 -7.48
N GLY A 343 8.42 -9.40 -7.13
CA GLY A 343 7.91 -8.91 -5.85
C GLY A 343 7.82 -7.37 -5.71
N LYS A 344 8.27 -6.60 -6.70
CA LYS A 344 8.21 -5.13 -6.69
C LYS A 344 7.00 -4.63 -7.46
N THR A 345 6.17 -3.80 -6.83
CA THR A 345 5.04 -3.12 -7.49
C THR A 345 5.56 -2.14 -8.52
N ILE A 346 5.05 -2.24 -9.75
CA ILE A 346 5.51 -1.42 -10.89
C ILE A 346 4.52 -0.27 -11.16
N GLY A 347 3.24 -0.59 -11.39
CA GLY A 347 2.26 0.40 -11.77
C GLY A 347 0.97 -0.22 -12.29
N TRP A 348 0.16 0.61 -12.96
CA TRP A 348 -1.13 0.27 -13.53
C TRP A 348 -1.06 0.19 -15.05
N VAL A 349 -1.74 -0.79 -15.62
CA VAL A 349 -1.83 -1.03 -17.07
C VAL A 349 -3.26 -1.42 -17.45
N ASP A 350 -3.68 -1.05 -18.66
CA ASP A 350 -4.98 -1.42 -19.22
C ASP A 350 -5.10 -2.95 -19.34
N THR A 351 -6.16 -3.52 -18.79
CA THR A 351 -6.35 -4.98 -18.82
C THR A 351 -6.49 -5.54 -20.23
N ARG A 352 -6.94 -4.72 -21.20
CA ARG A 352 -7.09 -5.12 -22.62
C ARG A 352 -5.75 -5.42 -23.29
N ALA A 353 -4.66 -4.88 -22.77
CA ALA A 353 -3.30 -5.09 -23.25
C ALA A 353 -2.67 -6.39 -22.74
N LEU A 354 -3.39 -7.14 -21.89
CA LEU A 354 -2.87 -8.30 -21.19
C LEU A 354 -3.60 -9.60 -21.57
N ASP A 355 -2.87 -10.71 -21.49
CA ASP A 355 -3.40 -12.07 -21.50
C ASP A 355 -3.35 -12.64 -20.08
N THR A 356 -4.53 -12.82 -19.46
CA THR A 356 -4.63 -13.29 -18.06
C THR A 356 -4.75 -14.80 -18.04
N PHE A 357 -3.65 -15.48 -17.72
CA PHE A 357 -3.57 -16.96 -17.73
C PHE A 357 -3.88 -17.60 -16.37
N TYR A 358 -3.93 -16.83 -15.28
CA TYR A 358 -4.42 -17.28 -13.99
C TYR A 358 -5.21 -16.20 -13.27
N LYS A 359 -6.37 -16.59 -12.73
CA LYS A 359 -7.15 -15.82 -11.75
C LYS A 359 -7.70 -16.79 -10.71
N GLN A 360 -7.86 -16.32 -9.48
CA GLN A 360 -8.35 -17.17 -8.38
C GLN A 360 -9.70 -17.86 -8.67
N SER A 361 -10.57 -17.27 -9.49
CA SER A 361 -11.84 -17.88 -9.90
C SER A 361 -11.69 -19.13 -10.78
N MET A 362 -10.49 -19.43 -11.29
CA MET A 362 -10.19 -20.68 -12.00
C MET A 362 -10.00 -21.88 -11.05
N GLU A 363 -9.90 -21.65 -9.75
CA GLU A 363 -9.65 -22.70 -8.75
C GLU A 363 -10.91 -23.50 -8.42
N LYS A 364 -10.88 -24.80 -8.70
CA LYS A 364 -11.98 -25.73 -8.41
C LYS A 364 -11.77 -26.42 -7.07
N PRO A 365 -12.83 -26.69 -6.28
CA PRO A 365 -12.71 -27.49 -5.07
C PRO A 365 -12.26 -28.92 -5.39
N ALA A 366 -11.56 -29.53 -4.44
CA ALA A 366 -11.13 -30.93 -4.50
C ALA A 366 -11.14 -31.53 -3.09
N ASN A 367 -11.18 -32.86 -2.99
CA ASN A 367 -11.02 -33.57 -1.73
C ASN A 367 -10.23 -34.86 -1.98
N LEU A 368 -8.92 -34.72 -2.13
CA LEU A 368 -8.06 -35.82 -2.52
C LEU A 368 -6.99 -36.07 -1.46
N THR A 369 -6.67 -37.34 -1.21
CA THR A 369 -5.47 -37.70 -0.46
C THR A 369 -4.32 -37.90 -1.44
N ARG A 370 -3.16 -37.31 -1.12
CA ARG A 370 -1.93 -37.39 -1.92
C ARG A 370 -0.70 -37.50 -1.03
N TYR A 371 0.39 -37.95 -1.62
CA TYR A 371 1.72 -38.04 -1.01
C TYR A 371 2.76 -37.46 -1.98
N VAL A 372 3.86 -36.95 -1.46
CA VAL A 372 4.99 -36.49 -2.28
C VAL A 372 5.63 -37.70 -2.97
N LEU A 373 5.81 -37.62 -4.30
CA LEU A 373 6.56 -38.64 -5.05
C LEU A 373 8.02 -38.68 -4.59
N ALA A 374 8.56 -39.89 -4.40
CA ALA A 374 9.88 -40.08 -3.76
C ALA A 374 11.02 -39.34 -4.49
N ASN A 375 11.00 -39.32 -5.82
CA ASN A 375 11.97 -38.62 -6.67
C ASN A 375 11.64 -37.14 -6.92
N LYS A 376 10.55 -36.61 -6.33
CA LYS A 376 10.08 -35.23 -6.48
C LYS A 376 10.10 -34.43 -5.18
N ALA A 377 10.79 -34.92 -4.15
CA ALA A 377 10.89 -34.25 -2.85
C ALA A 377 11.53 -32.84 -2.94
N ASN A 378 12.42 -32.61 -3.90
CA ASN A 378 13.09 -31.31 -4.07
C ASN A 378 12.28 -30.32 -4.92
N GLU A 379 11.14 -30.73 -5.46
CA GLU A 379 10.28 -29.84 -6.24
C GLU A 379 9.64 -28.78 -5.35
N ALA A 380 9.37 -27.62 -5.94
CA ALA A 380 8.85 -26.48 -5.23
C ALA A 380 7.34 -26.53 -4.96
N TYR A 381 6.92 -25.79 -3.95
CA TYR A 381 5.54 -25.34 -3.80
C TYR A 381 5.48 -23.81 -3.70
N TYR A 382 4.35 -23.27 -4.13
CA TYR A 382 4.16 -21.84 -4.41
C TYR A 382 2.89 -21.31 -3.74
N LYS A 383 2.80 -19.99 -3.54
CA LYS A 383 1.59 -19.35 -2.98
C LYS A 383 0.36 -19.49 -3.89
N VAL A 384 0.58 -19.56 -5.19
CA VAL A 384 -0.42 -19.65 -6.27
C VAL A 384 0.03 -20.70 -7.29
N PRO A 385 -0.83 -21.23 -8.17
CA PRO A 385 -0.46 -22.25 -9.16
C PRO A 385 0.34 -21.68 -10.36
N VAL A 386 1.39 -20.91 -10.06
CA VAL A 386 2.30 -20.30 -11.04
C VAL A 386 3.73 -20.48 -10.54
N ALA A 387 4.61 -20.99 -11.40
CA ALA A 387 6.02 -21.17 -11.09
C ALA A 387 6.78 -19.83 -11.23
N ASP A 388 6.76 -19.04 -10.17
CA ASP A 388 7.40 -17.73 -10.10
C ASP A 388 8.20 -17.61 -8.78
N SER A 389 9.42 -17.09 -8.87
CA SER A 389 10.36 -17.02 -7.74
C SER A 389 9.82 -16.15 -6.60
N ALA A 390 9.08 -15.09 -6.89
CA ALA A 390 8.52 -14.18 -5.89
C ALA A 390 7.38 -14.82 -5.07
N VAL A 391 6.85 -15.96 -5.53
CA VAL A 391 5.79 -16.71 -4.82
C VAL A 391 6.20 -18.13 -4.47
N LYS A 392 7.46 -18.51 -4.66
CA LYS A 392 8.01 -19.79 -4.20
C LYS A 392 8.18 -19.76 -2.68
N TRP A 393 7.56 -20.71 -1.99
CA TRP A 393 7.58 -20.77 -0.51
C TRP A 393 8.50 -21.84 0.05
N GLY A 394 8.87 -22.85 -0.74
CA GLY A 394 9.77 -23.89 -0.29
C GLY A 394 9.82 -25.08 -1.23
N THR A 395 10.30 -26.22 -0.72
CA THR A 395 10.35 -27.51 -1.42
C THR A 395 9.53 -28.57 -0.67
N LEU A 396 9.09 -29.61 -1.37
CA LEU A 396 8.25 -30.67 -0.82
C LEU A 396 8.98 -31.62 0.16
N SER A 397 10.27 -31.42 0.42
CA SER A 397 11.14 -32.35 1.14
C SER A 397 10.69 -32.56 2.58
N THR A 398 10.27 -31.49 3.26
CA THR A 398 9.72 -31.52 4.63
C THR A 398 8.45 -32.36 4.73
N TYR A 399 7.70 -32.49 3.64
CA TYR A 399 6.43 -33.22 3.58
C TYR A 399 6.57 -34.63 3.03
N LYS A 400 7.80 -35.11 2.84
CA LYS A 400 8.07 -36.49 2.45
C LYS A 400 7.46 -37.44 3.49
N ASN A 401 6.79 -38.49 2.99
CA ASN A 401 6.11 -39.50 3.80
C ASN A 401 4.92 -39.02 4.64
N GLN A 402 4.48 -37.77 4.47
CA GLN A 402 3.29 -37.25 5.14
C GLN A 402 2.05 -37.40 4.26
N LYS A 403 0.91 -37.67 4.89
CA LYS A 403 -0.39 -37.61 4.23
C LYS A 403 -0.74 -36.14 3.97
N LEU A 404 -0.99 -35.81 2.70
CA LEU A 404 -1.44 -34.48 2.27
C LEU A 404 -2.90 -34.54 1.80
N THR A 405 -3.65 -33.49 2.11
CA THR A 405 -4.99 -33.27 1.57
C THR A 405 -4.91 -32.20 0.49
N VAL A 406 -5.52 -32.49 -0.65
CA VAL A 406 -5.75 -31.50 -1.72
C VAL A 406 -7.16 -30.97 -1.54
N ASP A 407 -7.28 -29.66 -1.30
CA ASP A 407 -8.57 -28.99 -1.13
C ASP A 407 -9.02 -28.18 -2.34
N ARG A 408 -8.08 -27.84 -3.25
CA ARG A 408 -8.37 -27.21 -4.54
C ARG A 408 -7.43 -27.69 -5.64
N GLN A 409 -7.87 -27.54 -6.87
CA GLN A 409 -7.08 -27.79 -8.08
C GLN A 409 -7.32 -26.70 -9.13
N ALA A 410 -6.34 -26.50 -10.01
CA ALA A 410 -6.44 -25.57 -11.11
C ALA A 410 -5.57 -26.07 -12.28
N THR A 411 -6.04 -25.90 -13.51
CA THR A 411 -5.24 -26.17 -14.71
C THR A 411 -4.78 -24.85 -15.29
N ILE A 412 -3.47 -24.60 -15.24
CA ILE A 412 -2.84 -23.36 -15.69
C ILE A 412 -1.91 -23.73 -16.84
N GLU A 413 -2.19 -23.19 -18.03
CA GLU A 413 -1.39 -23.46 -19.25
C GLU A 413 -1.20 -24.96 -19.52
N GLY A 414 -2.28 -25.73 -19.40
CA GLY A 414 -2.28 -27.18 -19.60
C GLY A 414 -1.68 -28.01 -18.45
N GLN A 415 -1.10 -27.37 -17.42
CA GLN A 415 -0.55 -28.06 -16.26
C GLN A 415 -1.55 -28.11 -15.11
N LEU A 416 -1.81 -29.31 -14.58
CA LEU A 416 -2.65 -29.48 -13.39
C LEU A 416 -1.84 -29.17 -12.12
N TRP A 417 -2.41 -28.31 -11.28
CA TRP A 417 -1.87 -27.93 -9.98
C TRP A 417 -2.81 -28.33 -8.87
N TYR A 418 -2.23 -28.70 -7.73
CA TYR A 418 -2.94 -29.03 -6.50
C TYR A 418 -2.57 -28.07 -5.38
N ARG A 419 -3.59 -27.57 -4.70
CA ARG A 419 -3.45 -26.84 -3.44
C ARG A 419 -3.42 -27.84 -2.30
N ILE A 420 -2.26 -27.98 -1.69
CA ILE A 420 -2.00 -28.97 -0.65
C ILE A 420 -2.04 -28.33 0.74
N LYS A 421 -2.52 -29.13 1.70
CA LYS A 421 -2.50 -28.83 3.13
C LYS A 421 -2.19 -30.10 3.93
N THR A 422 -1.68 -29.92 5.16
CA THR A 422 -1.75 -30.97 6.18
C THR A 422 -3.20 -31.06 6.71
N SER A 423 -3.44 -31.75 7.82
CA SER A 423 -4.78 -31.85 8.43
C SER A 423 -5.47 -30.49 8.63
N SER A 424 -4.70 -29.44 8.98
CA SER A 424 -5.23 -28.09 9.21
C SER A 424 -4.44 -26.96 8.56
N THR A 425 -3.19 -27.19 8.13
CA THR A 425 -2.28 -26.11 7.72
C THR A 425 -2.15 -26.04 6.21
N PHE A 426 -2.52 -24.90 5.63
CA PHE A 426 -2.26 -24.61 4.22
C PHE A 426 -0.75 -24.58 3.94
N ILE A 427 -0.31 -25.35 2.94
CA ILE A 427 1.10 -25.41 2.54
C ILE A 427 1.33 -24.55 1.29
N GLY A 428 0.58 -24.77 0.22
CA GLY A 428 0.78 -24.09 -1.05
C GLY A 428 0.25 -24.88 -2.24
N TRP A 429 0.62 -24.44 -3.43
CA TRP A 429 0.33 -25.06 -4.71
C TRP A 429 1.57 -25.78 -5.25
N THR A 430 1.40 -27.01 -5.72
CA THR A 430 2.44 -27.74 -6.46
C THR A 430 1.83 -28.44 -7.66
N LYS A 431 2.64 -28.81 -8.65
CA LYS A 431 2.17 -29.54 -9.82
C LYS A 431 1.64 -30.91 -9.38
N ALA A 432 0.53 -31.36 -9.94
CA ALA A 432 -0.06 -32.66 -9.64
C ALA A 432 0.92 -33.81 -9.91
N ALA A 433 1.77 -33.66 -10.93
CA ALA A 433 2.84 -34.61 -11.27
C ALA A 433 3.95 -34.76 -10.21
N ASN A 434 3.97 -33.90 -9.17
CA ASN A 434 4.89 -34.04 -8.04
C ASN A 434 4.33 -34.96 -6.94
N LEU A 435 3.07 -35.37 -7.06
CA LEU A 435 2.35 -36.13 -6.05
C LEU A 435 1.87 -37.50 -6.59
N THR A 436 1.60 -38.42 -5.67
CA THR A 436 1.09 -39.76 -5.95
C THR A 436 -0.08 -40.11 -5.03
N THR A 437 -0.89 -41.09 -5.45
CA THR A 437 -1.91 -41.74 -4.63
C THR A 437 -1.35 -42.86 -3.77
N VAL A 438 -0.15 -43.36 -4.09
CA VAL A 438 0.49 -44.48 -3.40
C VAL A 438 1.10 -43.99 -2.09
N SER A 439 0.66 -44.56 -0.97
CA SER A 439 1.24 -44.27 0.34
C SER A 439 2.71 -44.73 0.37
N PRO A 440 3.66 -43.87 0.77
CA PRO A 440 5.06 -44.25 0.96
C PRO A 440 5.28 -45.02 2.28
N VAL A 441 4.26 -45.07 3.14
CA VAL A 441 4.26 -45.78 4.43
C VAL A 441 3.30 -46.96 4.38
N ASP A 442 3.65 -48.01 5.11
CA ASP A 442 2.89 -49.23 5.26
C ASP A 442 1.67 -49.02 6.17
N LYS A 443 0.58 -49.73 5.86
CA LYS A 443 -0.63 -49.76 6.70
C LYS A 443 -0.46 -50.79 7.82
N ILE A 444 -0.92 -50.45 9.03
CA ILE A 444 -1.06 -51.43 10.11
C ILE A 444 -2.33 -52.24 9.85
N GLU A 445 -2.17 -53.54 9.61
CA GLU A 445 -3.26 -54.48 9.34
C GLU A 445 -4.09 -54.76 10.61
N TYR A 446 -3.40 -54.96 11.74
CA TYR A 446 -4.01 -55.04 13.07
C TYR A 446 -3.03 -54.54 14.14
N ASP A 447 -3.58 -54.15 15.29
CA ASP A 447 -2.84 -53.85 16.52
C ASP A 447 -3.69 -54.31 17.72
N LYS A 448 -3.18 -55.31 18.46
CA LYS A 448 -3.89 -55.93 19.60
C LYS A 448 -3.00 -56.00 20.84
N GLY A 449 -3.62 -55.92 22.02
CA GLY A 449 -2.94 -56.18 23.30
C GLY A 449 -2.59 -57.65 23.45
N VAL A 450 -1.41 -57.95 24.01
CA VAL A 450 -0.95 -59.32 24.27
C VAL A 450 -0.25 -59.41 25.62
N THR A 451 -0.18 -60.63 26.19
CA THR A 451 0.63 -60.92 27.38
C THR A 451 1.70 -61.94 27.01
N ALA A 452 2.94 -61.47 26.90
CA ALA A 452 4.09 -62.30 26.56
C ALA A 452 5.39 -61.68 27.12
N TYR A 453 6.46 -62.48 27.14
CA TYR A 453 7.81 -62.02 27.44
C TYR A 453 8.80 -62.59 26.43
N ALA A 454 9.75 -61.76 26.04
CA ALA A 454 10.81 -62.13 25.10
C ALA A 454 12.18 -61.59 25.55
N ARG A 455 13.24 -62.13 24.96
CA ARG A 455 14.59 -61.53 24.99
C ARG A 455 15.07 -61.29 23.56
N VAL A 456 16.02 -60.39 23.40
CA VAL A 456 16.69 -60.16 22.12
C VAL A 456 17.38 -61.46 21.67
N LYS A 457 17.05 -61.91 20.44
CA LYS A 457 17.70 -63.04 19.76
C LYS A 457 18.79 -62.54 18.80
N THR A 458 18.47 -61.52 18.00
CA THR A 458 19.38 -60.97 16.98
C THR A 458 19.35 -59.46 17.02
N ALA A 459 20.39 -58.84 17.60
CA ALA A 459 20.50 -57.39 17.71
C ALA A 459 21.00 -56.68 16.44
N PRO A 460 22.04 -57.19 15.71
CA PRO A 460 22.56 -56.50 14.54
C PRO A 460 21.48 -56.26 13.47
N GLY A 461 21.49 -55.07 12.87
CA GLY A 461 20.53 -54.66 11.83
C GLY A 461 19.11 -54.35 12.32
N ASN A 462 18.83 -54.48 13.62
CA ASN A 462 17.50 -54.25 14.19
C ASN A 462 17.48 -53.00 15.08
N ALA A 463 16.39 -52.24 14.99
CA ALA A 463 16.18 -51.02 15.76
C ALA A 463 14.81 -51.03 16.44
N VAL A 464 14.68 -50.20 17.47
CA VAL A 464 13.42 -49.94 18.16
C VAL A 464 12.82 -48.65 17.62
N TRP A 465 11.50 -48.66 17.45
CA TRP A 465 10.74 -47.58 16.82
C TRP A 465 9.58 -47.13 17.69
N THR A 466 9.15 -45.88 17.57
CA THR A 466 7.98 -45.37 18.33
C THR A 466 6.66 -46.01 17.89
N LYS A 467 6.61 -46.50 16.65
CA LYS A 467 5.54 -47.26 16.00
C LYS A 467 6.18 -48.35 15.12
N PRO A 468 5.46 -49.38 14.64
CA PRO A 468 6.00 -50.32 13.65
C PRO A 468 6.76 -49.60 12.52
N TYR A 469 7.93 -50.13 12.13
CA TYR A 469 8.76 -49.49 11.11
C TYR A 469 7.99 -49.23 9.81
N LYS A 470 8.34 -48.15 9.11
CA LYS A 470 7.73 -47.72 7.85
C LYS A 470 6.23 -47.40 7.95
N THR A 471 5.69 -47.16 9.13
CA THR A 471 4.30 -46.67 9.30
C THR A 471 4.25 -45.16 9.57
N GLU A 472 3.06 -44.56 9.42
CA GLU A 472 2.86 -43.11 9.58
C GLU A 472 3.30 -42.59 10.96
N GLY A 473 4.30 -41.70 10.96
CA GLY A 473 4.86 -41.10 12.18
C GLY A 473 5.82 -41.98 12.97
N ALA A 474 6.25 -43.14 12.43
CA ALA A 474 7.28 -43.95 13.04
C ALA A 474 8.62 -43.21 13.08
N LYS A 475 9.24 -43.15 14.27
CA LYS A 475 10.56 -42.56 14.50
C LYS A 475 11.46 -43.59 15.14
N GLY A 476 12.76 -43.58 14.79
CA GLY A 476 13.75 -44.42 15.45
C GLY A 476 13.94 -43.99 16.90
N VAL A 477 14.06 -44.96 17.80
CA VAL A 477 14.33 -44.74 19.22
C VAL A 477 15.82 -44.98 19.49
N ASN A 478 16.28 -46.21 19.28
CA ASN A 478 17.67 -46.63 19.43
C ASN A 478 17.89 -48.02 18.80
N PRO A 479 19.15 -48.47 18.61
CA PRO A 479 19.45 -49.83 18.21
C PRO A 479 18.93 -50.88 19.22
N LEU A 480 18.50 -52.05 18.73
CA LEU A 480 17.99 -53.12 19.60
C LEU A 480 19.06 -53.67 20.57
N SER A 481 20.34 -53.51 20.23
CA SER A 481 21.48 -53.95 21.05
C SER A 481 21.47 -53.40 22.48
N VAL A 482 20.87 -52.22 22.70
CA VAL A 482 20.72 -51.59 24.02
C VAL A 482 19.93 -52.46 25.01
N TYR A 483 19.14 -53.42 24.51
CA TYR A 483 18.24 -54.25 25.31
C TYR A 483 18.65 -55.72 25.37
N VAL A 484 19.84 -56.07 24.88
CA VAL A 484 20.38 -57.44 24.99
C VAL A 484 20.50 -57.83 26.46
N GLY A 485 20.12 -59.07 26.78
CA GLY A 485 20.13 -59.61 28.14
C GLY A 485 18.95 -59.20 29.04
N LYS A 486 18.13 -58.23 28.62
CA LYS A 486 16.97 -57.79 29.41
C LYS A 486 15.73 -58.62 29.10
N ASN A 487 14.90 -58.84 30.13
CA ASN A 487 13.54 -59.36 29.94
C ASN A 487 12.65 -58.25 29.36
N MET A 488 12.08 -58.50 28.20
CA MET A 488 11.21 -57.55 27.51
C MET A 488 9.76 -57.99 27.71
N ARG A 489 9.01 -57.23 28.49
CA ARG A 489 7.57 -57.46 28.66
C ARG A 489 6.84 -56.97 27.41
N ILE A 490 6.20 -57.88 26.70
CA ILE A 490 5.44 -57.56 25.50
C ILE A 490 4.04 -57.11 25.89
N LEU A 491 3.64 -55.97 25.35
CA LEU A 491 2.37 -55.30 25.64
C LEU A 491 1.38 -55.41 24.49
N ARG A 492 1.87 -55.32 23.25
CA ARG A 492 1.05 -55.30 22.04
C ARG A 492 1.72 -56.02 20.88
N GLU A 493 0.92 -56.53 19.97
CA GLU A 493 1.30 -57.15 18.70
C GLU A 493 0.63 -56.40 17.55
N ALA A 494 1.41 -55.97 16.56
CA ALA A 494 0.89 -55.33 15.36
C ALA A 494 1.44 -55.98 14.10
N LYS A 495 0.63 -56.05 13.04
CA LYS A 495 1.03 -56.59 11.74
C LYS A 495 1.08 -55.49 10.69
N THR A 496 2.12 -55.56 9.88
CA THR A 496 2.32 -54.74 8.68
C THR A 496 2.63 -55.68 7.50
N PRO A 497 2.54 -55.21 6.24
CA PRO A 497 2.92 -56.00 5.08
C PRO A 497 4.32 -56.60 5.16
N ILE A 498 5.27 -55.91 5.82
CA ILE A 498 6.66 -56.37 5.93
C ILE A 498 6.89 -57.42 7.02
N THR A 499 6.27 -57.29 8.19
CA THR A 499 6.46 -58.21 9.34
C THR A 499 5.44 -57.95 10.46
N THR A 500 5.50 -58.76 11.51
CA THR A 500 4.84 -58.54 12.79
C THR A 500 5.79 -57.81 13.74
N TRP A 501 5.24 -56.91 14.56
CA TRP A 501 5.96 -56.06 15.51
C TRP A 501 5.44 -56.28 16.92
N TYR A 502 6.34 -56.27 17.90
CA TYR A 502 6.00 -56.26 19.32
C TYR A 502 6.30 -54.92 19.96
N GLN A 503 5.29 -54.33 20.62
CA GLN A 503 5.52 -53.24 21.57
C GLN A 503 5.97 -53.84 22.90
N PHE A 504 7.06 -53.33 23.46
CA PHE A 504 7.59 -53.84 24.71
C PHE A 504 7.87 -52.74 25.74
N SER A 505 7.94 -53.16 27.00
CA SER A 505 8.40 -52.37 28.14
C SER A 505 9.53 -53.07 28.87
N ILE A 506 10.35 -52.27 29.55
CA ILE A 506 11.39 -52.71 30.48
C ILE A 506 11.20 -51.91 31.77
N ASP A 507 11.30 -52.57 32.93
CA ASP A 507 11.08 -51.96 34.25
C ASP A 507 9.76 -51.17 34.34
N GLY A 508 8.71 -51.68 33.69
CA GLY A 508 7.38 -51.08 33.64
C GLY A 508 7.22 -49.88 32.69
N LYS A 509 8.29 -49.42 32.03
CA LYS A 509 8.24 -48.29 31.07
C LYS A 509 8.16 -48.79 29.63
N THR A 510 7.15 -48.35 28.88
CA THR A 510 7.02 -48.63 27.45
C THR A 510 8.17 -48.00 26.67
N ILE A 511 8.86 -48.80 25.86
CA ILE A 511 10.02 -48.36 25.09
C ILE A 511 9.64 -48.09 23.63
N GLY A 512 9.03 -49.07 22.96
CA GLY A 512 8.74 -48.97 21.54
C GLY A 512 8.43 -50.32 20.91
N TRP A 513 8.50 -50.36 19.59
CA TRP A 513 8.17 -51.48 18.72
C TRP A 513 9.43 -52.07 18.09
N VAL A 514 9.48 -53.40 18.02
CA VAL A 514 10.59 -54.15 17.43
C VAL A 514 10.05 -55.31 16.59
N ASP A 515 10.78 -55.69 15.55
CA ASP A 515 10.47 -56.86 14.71
C ASP A 515 10.47 -58.13 15.56
N THR A 516 9.38 -58.90 15.52
CA THR A 516 9.27 -60.12 16.33
C THR A 516 10.30 -61.18 15.95
N ARG A 517 10.81 -61.17 14.71
CA ARG A 517 11.86 -62.10 14.23
C ARG A 517 13.19 -61.89 14.93
N ALA A 518 13.44 -60.70 15.46
CA ALA A 518 14.64 -60.36 16.22
C ALA A 518 14.58 -60.82 17.69
N LEU A 519 13.46 -61.42 18.11
CA LEU A 519 13.20 -61.80 19.49
C LEU A 519 13.06 -63.31 19.66
N ASN A 520 13.45 -63.79 20.85
CA ASN A 520 13.09 -65.11 21.35
C ASN A 520 11.97 -64.95 22.38
N THR A 521 10.73 -65.28 22.00
CA THR A 521 9.59 -65.21 22.93
C THR A 521 9.51 -66.47 23.76
N PHE A 522 9.92 -66.40 25.03
CA PHE A 522 10.01 -67.54 25.94
C PHE A 522 8.76 -67.73 26.81
N TYR A 523 7.86 -66.75 26.86
CA TYR A 523 6.55 -66.88 27.49
C TYR A 523 5.46 -66.21 26.63
N LYS A 524 4.35 -66.91 26.44
CA LYS A 524 3.07 -66.38 25.94
C LYS A 524 1.95 -66.96 26.80
N GLN A 525 0.86 -66.20 26.97
CA GLN A 525 -0.29 -66.67 27.74
C GLN A 525 -0.87 -68.01 27.26
N SER A 526 -0.74 -68.33 25.96
CA SER A 526 -1.14 -69.63 25.40
C SER A 526 -0.36 -70.83 25.95
N MET A 527 0.77 -70.61 26.62
CA MET A 527 1.57 -71.66 27.28
C MET A 527 0.98 -72.07 28.64
N GLU A 528 0.03 -71.31 29.18
CA GLU A 528 -0.62 -71.62 30.45
C GLU A 528 -1.64 -72.73 30.25
N LYS A 529 -1.46 -73.86 30.92
CA LYS A 529 -2.37 -75.02 30.89
C LYS A 529 -3.23 -75.04 32.15
N PRO A 530 -4.49 -75.51 32.08
CA PRO A 530 -5.29 -75.75 33.28
C PRO A 530 -4.59 -76.72 34.24
N ALA A 531 -4.83 -76.53 35.53
CA ALA A 531 -4.42 -77.44 36.59
C ALA A 531 -5.50 -77.45 37.69
N ASN A 532 -5.52 -78.49 38.50
CA ASN A 532 -6.37 -78.55 39.69
C ASN A 532 -5.58 -79.26 40.80
N LEU A 533 -4.78 -78.49 41.54
CA LEU A 533 -3.89 -79.02 42.57
C LEU A 533 -4.09 -78.25 43.86
N THR A 534 -3.90 -78.91 45.00
CA THR A 534 -3.75 -78.26 46.30
C THR A 534 -2.27 -78.20 46.67
N ARG A 535 -1.81 -77.04 47.14
CA ARG A 535 -0.42 -76.80 47.55
C ARG A 535 -0.34 -75.92 48.81
N TYR A 536 0.81 -75.97 49.48
CA TYR A 536 1.18 -75.12 50.61
C TYR A 536 2.54 -74.45 50.33
N VAL A 537 2.82 -73.32 50.97
CA VAL A 537 4.13 -72.64 50.84
C VAL A 537 5.18 -73.41 51.64
N LEU A 538 6.30 -73.78 51.00
CA LEU A 538 7.44 -74.40 51.69
C LEU A 538 8.02 -73.43 52.74
N ALA A 539 8.26 -73.92 53.96
CA ALA A 539 8.66 -73.09 55.09
C ALA A 539 9.96 -72.29 54.82
N ASN A 540 10.93 -72.90 54.13
CA ASN A 540 12.21 -72.28 53.75
C ASN A 540 12.12 -71.40 52.47
N LYS A 541 10.95 -71.33 51.83
CA LYS A 541 10.68 -70.53 50.61
C LYS A 541 9.65 -69.42 50.82
N ALA A 542 9.29 -69.13 52.07
CA ALA A 542 8.31 -68.08 52.39
C ALA A 542 8.68 -66.68 51.85
N ASN A 543 9.97 -66.36 51.75
CA ASN A 543 10.42 -65.07 51.24
C ASN A 543 10.54 -65.01 49.71
N GLU A 544 10.28 -66.13 49.01
CA GLU A 544 10.25 -66.15 47.56
C GLU A 544 9.08 -65.33 47.03
N ALA A 545 9.28 -64.74 45.85
CA ALA A 545 8.31 -63.87 45.24
C ALA A 545 7.19 -64.63 44.51
N TYR A 546 6.06 -63.95 44.35
CA TYR A 546 5.05 -64.30 43.35
C TYR A 546 4.80 -63.11 42.41
N TYR A 547 4.38 -63.43 41.20
CA TYR A 547 4.37 -62.52 40.07
C TYR A 547 3.02 -62.53 39.34
N LYS A 548 2.73 -61.49 38.57
CA LYS A 548 1.51 -61.41 37.76
C LYS A 548 1.46 -62.48 36.65
N VAL A 549 2.61 -62.87 36.13
CA VAL A 549 2.81 -63.85 35.05
C VAL A 549 3.98 -64.78 35.46
N PRO A 550 4.15 -65.97 34.86
CA PRO A 550 5.21 -66.92 35.24
C PRO A 550 6.61 -66.51 34.76
N VAL A 551 7.02 -65.28 35.07
CA VAL A 551 8.31 -64.69 34.72
C VAL A 551 8.82 -63.91 35.92
N ALA A 552 10.05 -64.21 36.35
CA ALA A 552 10.72 -63.47 37.42
C ALA A 552 11.22 -62.13 36.88
N ASP A 553 10.41 -61.10 37.02
CA ASP A 553 10.71 -59.73 36.59
C ASP A 553 10.12 -58.74 37.61
N SER A 554 10.90 -57.71 37.94
CA SER A 554 10.56 -56.75 39.00
C SER A 554 9.26 -56.00 38.69
N ALA A 555 8.97 -55.70 37.41
CA ALA A 555 7.79 -54.95 36.99
C ALA A 555 6.49 -55.76 37.10
N VAL A 556 6.58 -57.07 37.35
CA VAL A 556 5.44 -57.96 37.57
C VAL A 556 5.49 -58.68 38.91
N LYS A 557 6.46 -58.35 39.78
CA LYS A 557 6.49 -58.86 41.16
C LYS A 557 5.37 -58.21 41.97
N TRP A 558 4.53 -59.03 42.59
CA TRP A 558 3.40 -58.56 43.38
C TRP A 558 3.60 -58.70 44.89
N GLY A 559 4.53 -59.54 45.32
CA GLY A 559 4.83 -59.70 46.74
C GLY A 559 5.70 -60.92 47.00
N THR A 560 5.72 -61.35 48.26
CA THR A 560 6.38 -62.56 48.75
C THR A 560 5.37 -63.55 49.30
N LEU A 561 5.70 -64.85 49.28
CA LEU A 561 4.80 -65.91 49.74
C LEU A 561 4.57 -65.93 51.27
N SER A 562 5.24 -65.07 52.02
CA SER A 562 5.25 -65.05 53.49
C SER A 562 3.86 -64.90 54.10
N THR A 563 3.01 -64.07 53.51
CA THR A 563 1.61 -63.86 53.93
C THR A 563 0.74 -65.12 53.77
N TYR A 564 1.14 -66.05 52.91
CA TYR A 564 0.39 -67.27 52.59
C TYR A 564 0.97 -68.52 53.26
N LYS A 565 1.94 -68.36 54.18
CA LYS A 565 2.50 -69.47 54.95
C LYS A 565 1.40 -70.20 55.72
N ASN A 566 1.46 -71.54 55.72
CA ASN A 566 0.48 -72.43 56.36
C ASN A 566 -0.97 -72.34 55.82
N GLN A 567 -1.22 -71.58 54.75
CA GLN A 567 -2.53 -71.49 54.09
C GLN A 567 -2.66 -72.54 52.97
N LYS A 568 -3.87 -73.07 52.79
CA LYS A 568 -4.21 -73.93 51.65
C LYS A 568 -4.32 -73.08 50.39
N LEU A 569 -3.49 -73.38 49.39
CA LEU A 569 -3.52 -72.74 48.08
C LEU A 569 -4.05 -73.69 47.02
N THR A 570 -4.93 -73.19 46.15
CA THR A 570 -5.38 -73.91 44.96
C THR A 570 -4.57 -73.45 43.77
N VAL A 571 -4.10 -74.40 42.97
CA VAL A 571 -3.46 -74.15 41.67
C VAL A 571 -4.47 -74.41 40.58
N ASP A 572 -4.80 -73.37 39.81
CA ASP A 572 -5.78 -73.45 38.72
C ASP A 572 -5.14 -73.46 37.33
N ARG A 573 -3.88 -73.04 37.22
CA ARG A 573 -3.05 -73.15 36.00
C ARG A 573 -1.60 -73.47 36.30
N GLN A 574 -0.94 -74.04 35.32
CA GLN A 574 0.50 -74.28 35.33
C GLN A 574 1.14 -73.90 33.99
N ALA A 575 2.42 -73.58 33.99
CA ALA A 575 3.20 -73.29 32.79
C ALA A 575 4.65 -73.72 32.99
N THR A 576 5.28 -74.27 31.95
CA THR A 576 6.72 -74.53 31.96
C THR A 576 7.42 -73.46 31.16
N ILE A 577 8.20 -72.62 31.83
CA ILE A 577 8.89 -71.48 31.23
C ILE A 577 10.38 -71.71 31.41
N GLU A 578 11.11 -71.79 30.29
CA GLU A 578 12.56 -72.05 30.27
C GLU A 578 12.97 -73.26 31.14
N GLY A 579 12.22 -74.35 31.03
CA GLY A 579 12.45 -75.59 31.78
C GLY A 579 12.00 -75.57 33.25
N GLN A 580 11.51 -74.44 33.76
CA GLN A 580 10.99 -74.34 35.13
C GLN A 580 9.48 -74.44 35.16
N LEU A 581 8.93 -75.28 36.04
CA LEU A 581 7.49 -75.38 36.26
C LEU A 581 7.01 -74.25 37.19
N TRP A 582 5.97 -73.55 36.77
CA TRP A 582 5.30 -72.49 37.50
C TRP A 582 3.85 -72.85 37.76
N TYR A 583 3.33 -72.44 38.92
CA TYR A 583 1.94 -72.60 39.33
C TYR A 583 1.28 -71.25 39.55
N ARG A 584 0.06 -71.12 39.03
CA ARG A 584 -0.83 -70.01 39.30
C ARG A 584 -1.65 -70.33 40.54
N ILE A 585 -1.33 -69.66 41.63
CA ILE A 585 -1.94 -69.88 42.94
C ILE A 585 -3.07 -68.90 43.21
N LYS A 586 -4.09 -69.39 43.90
CA LYS A 586 -5.21 -68.62 44.45
C LYS A 586 -5.62 -69.16 45.81
N THR A 587 -6.27 -68.32 46.62
CA THR A 587 -7.03 -68.79 47.79
C THR A 587 -8.35 -69.43 47.31
N SER A 588 -9.30 -69.71 48.20
CA SER A 588 -10.61 -70.27 47.83
C SER A 588 -11.33 -69.50 46.72
N SER A 589 -11.12 -68.17 46.62
CA SER A 589 -11.73 -67.33 45.59
C SER A 589 -10.81 -66.25 44.99
N THR A 590 -9.67 -65.92 45.59
CA THR A 590 -8.85 -64.76 45.17
C THR A 590 -7.58 -65.19 44.45
N PHE A 591 -7.40 -64.71 43.21
CA PHE A 591 -6.15 -64.84 42.46
C PHE A 591 -5.00 -64.17 43.22
N ILE A 592 -3.92 -64.92 43.46
CA ILE A 592 -2.71 -64.40 44.11
C ILE A 592 -1.66 -64.05 43.07
N GLY A 593 -1.28 -65.02 42.22
CA GLY A 593 -0.20 -64.83 41.25
C GLY A 593 0.42 -66.14 40.79
N TRP A 594 1.56 -66.01 40.13
CA TRP A 594 2.41 -67.10 39.67
C TRP A 594 3.66 -67.22 40.54
N THR A 595 3.98 -68.43 40.97
CA THR A 595 5.26 -68.73 41.63
C THR A 595 5.82 -70.04 41.10
N LYS A 596 7.11 -70.30 41.30
CA LYS A 596 7.73 -71.56 40.88
C LYS A 596 7.13 -72.71 41.68
N ALA A 597 6.84 -73.82 41.02
CA ALA A 597 6.32 -75.03 41.69
C ALA A 597 7.27 -75.51 42.80
N ALA A 598 8.57 -75.30 42.64
CA ALA A 598 9.60 -75.61 43.64
C ALA A 598 9.50 -74.79 44.94
N ASN A 599 8.65 -73.76 45.00
CA ASN A 599 8.39 -72.99 46.23
C ASN A 599 7.24 -73.58 47.06
N LEU A 600 6.61 -74.66 46.58
CA LEU A 600 5.36 -75.20 47.10
C LEU A 600 5.48 -76.69 47.42
N SER A 601 4.73 -77.15 48.41
CA SER A 601 4.64 -78.55 48.85
C SER A 601 3.22 -79.10 48.74
N THR A 602 3.09 -80.43 48.74
CA THR A 602 1.81 -81.14 48.85
C THR A 602 1.32 -81.24 50.30
N SER A 603 2.22 -81.21 51.28
CA SER A 603 1.95 -81.20 52.71
C SER A 603 2.09 -79.80 53.31
N LYS A 604 1.37 -79.57 54.42
CA LYS A 604 1.39 -78.31 55.18
C LYS A 604 2.76 -78.01 55.80
#